data_AF-A0A350CFD9-F1
#
_entry.id   AF-A0A350CFD9-F1
#
_cell.length_a   1.000
_cell.length_b   1.000
_cell.length_c   1.000
_cell.angle_alpha   90.00
_cell.angle_beta   90.00
_cell.angle_gamma   90.00
#
_symmetry.space_group_name_H-M   'P 1'
#
loop_
_entity.id
_entity.type
_entity.pdbx_description
1 polymer ?
#
loop_
_entity_poly.entity_id
_entity_poly.type
_entity_poly.pdbx_seq_one_letter_code
_entity_poly.pdbx_strand_id
1 'polypeptide(L)'
;MLAGGGDVIVPWTERVRYGIKKNGYHGGVTDQELVVPIVVLSSSEKLPSGWQEQGVDTPAWWDELEVTTQPAEGSEASLRTAVTPEPGHLFAREEFRRGAEVPAGGEGPVTPEWVVQLLASPVFAEQRPLAGRSSVSDEQLARLLTLLDERGGKMTTVALARALSVQEVRMRGLLVKVQQLLNVDGYSVMIRDEVSNTVEFNRELLLRQFDLIREP
;
A
#
# COMPACT_ATOMS: atom_id res chain seq x y z
N MET A 1 -13.99 12.19 26.54
CA MET A 1 -14.72 13.34 27.11
C MET A 1 -15.32 12.88 28.42
N LEU A 2 -14.97 13.51 29.54
CA LEU A 2 -15.60 13.19 30.82
C LEU A 2 -17.09 13.54 30.77
N ALA A 3 -17.92 12.81 31.52
CA ALA A 3 -19.32 13.18 31.69
C ALA A 3 -19.40 14.65 32.17
N GLY A 4 -20.06 15.51 31.40
CA GLY A 4 -20.16 16.95 31.66
C GLY A 4 -19.15 17.85 30.92
N GLY A 5 -18.35 17.31 29.99
CA GLY A 5 -17.50 18.13 29.12
C GLY A 5 -16.25 18.70 29.79
N GLY A 6 -15.79 18.09 30.89
CA GLY A 6 -14.58 18.50 31.59
C GLY A 6 -13.30 17.84 31.05
N ASP A 7 -12.18 18.48 31.37
CA ASP A 7 -10.82 17.99 31.12
C ASP A 7 -10.24 17.30 32.36
N VAL A 8 -9.27 16.41 32.15
CA VAL A 8 -8.51 15.77 33.23
C VAL A 8 -7.02 15.84 32.95
N ILE A 9 -6.23 16.14 33.98
CA ILE A 9 -4.77 16.14 33.91
C ILE A 9 -4.27 14.94 34.71
N VAL A 10 -3.64 13.99 34.03
CA VAL A 10 -3.09 12.75 34.61
C VAL A 10 -1.63 12.55 34.17
N PRO A 11 -0.76 11.98 35.00
CA PRO A 11 0.57 11.54 34.61
C PRO A 11 0.44 10.44 33.56
N TRP A 12 1.11 10.64 32.43
CA TRP A 12 1.27 9.66 31.34
C TRP A 12 2.15 8.45 31.69
N THR A 13 2.55 8.31 32.97
CA THR A 13 3.49 7.27 33.41
C THR A 13 2.95 6.50 34.60
N GLU A 14 3.00 5.18 34.51
CA GLU A 14 2.72 4.23 35.60
C GLU A 14 3.69 4.36 36.80
N ARG A 15 4.78 5.13 36.65
CA ARG A 15 5.75 5.32 37.73
C ARG A 15 5.24 6.29 38.80
N VAL A 16 4.29 7.16 38.46
CA VAL A 16 3.71 8.11 39.41
C VAL A 16 2.51 7.46 40.09
N ARG A 17 2.51 7.47 41.42
CA ARG A 17 1.43 6.90 42.25
C ARG A 17 0.78 8.00 43.07
N TYR A 18 -0.54 8.06 43.02
CA TYR A 18 -1.38 8.91 43.87
C TYR A 18 -1.65 8.29 45.25
N GLY A 19 -1.39 6.99 45.41
CA GLY A 19 -1.63 6.26 46.66
C GLY A 19 -0.71 5.07 46.87
N ILE A 20 -0.95 4.35 47.96
CA ILE A 20 -0.17 3.16 48.36
C ILE A 20 -0.35 2.05 47.31
N LYS A 21 0.73 1.31 47.02
CA LYS A 21 0.72 0.17 46.09
C LYS A 21 -0.29 -0.90 46.55
N LYS A 22 -1.24 -1.21 45.67
CA LYS A 22 -2.22 -2.30 45.81
C LYS A 22 -2.21 -3.15 44.54
N ASN A 23 -2.74 -4.37 44.61
CA ASN A 23 -2.87 -5.23 43.45
C ASN A 23 -3.79 -4.57 42.41
N GLY A 24 -3.38 -4.57 41.14
CA GLY A 24 -4.10 -3.90 40.06
C GLY A 24 -3.96 -2.38 40.03
N TYR A 25 -3.16 -1.76 40.92
CA TYR A 25 -2.89 -0.33 40.90
C TYR A 25 -1.49 -0.01 40.36
N HIS A 26 -1.46 0.50 39.14
CA HIS A 26 -0.25 0.90 38.40
C HIS A 26 -0.04 2.41 38.32
N GLY A 27 -0.84 3.24 38.98
CA GLY A 27 -0.52 4.67 39.13
C GLY A 27 -1.16 5.57 38.09
N GLY A 28 -0.34 6.20 37.24
CA GLY A 28 -0.76 7.07 36.13
C GLY A 28 -1.52 6.32 35.03
N VAL A 29 -1.73 6.98 33.90
CA VAL A 29 -2.50 6.49 32.76
C VAL A 29 -1.59 6.26 31.56
N THR A 30 -1.84 5.18 30.85
CA THR A 30 -1.26 4.92 29.53
C THR A 30 -2.19 5.42 28.43
N ASP A 31 -1.65 5.75 27.25
CA ASP A 31 -2.48 6.21 26.12
C ASP A 31 -3.54 5.17 25.72
N GLN A 32 -3.26 3.88 25.90
CA GLN A 32 -4.20 2.79 25.62
C GLN A 32 -5.43 2.83 26.54
N GLU A 33 -5.30 3.32 27.77
CA GLU A 33 -6.42 3.45 28.72
C GLU A 33 -7.31 4.66 28.41
N LEU A 34 -6.84 5.59 27.57
CA LEU A 34 -7.62 6.75 27.10
C LEU A 34 -8.40 6.46 25.81
N VAL A 35 -8.15 5.31 25.19
CA VAL A 35 -8.81 4.90 23.94
C VAL A 35 -9.85 3.83 24.23
N VAL A 36 -11.09 4.07 23.79
CA VAL A 36 -12.16 3.06 23.82
C VAL A 36 -12.41 2.61 22.38
N PRO A 37 -12.04 1.38 22.00
CA PRO A 37 -12.35 0.89 20.66
C PRO A 37 -13.86 0.71 20.51
N ILE A 38 -14.41 1.22 19.42
CA ILE A 38 -15.81 1.01 19.02
C ILE A 38 -15.80 0.15 17.76
N VAL A 39 -16.60 -0.92 17.76
CA VAL A 39 -16.77 -1.79 16.59
C VAL A 39 -18.21 -1.64 16.08
N VAL A 40 -18.34 -1.41 14.77
CA VAL A 40 -19.63 -1.38 14.07
C VAL A 40 -19.70 -2.59 13.14
N LEU A 41 -20.72 -3.43 13.31
CA LEU A 41 -20.95 -4.61 12.48
C LEU A 41 -22.11 -4.36 11.54
N SER A 42 -21.95 -4.70 10.26
CA SER A 42 -22.95 -4.53 9.20
C SER A 42 -23.01 -5.80 8.35
N SER A 43 -24.20 -6.14 7.83
CA SER A 43 -24.40 -7.22 6.85
C SER A 43 -24.14 -6.78 5.40
N SER A 44 -23.83 -5.49 5.20
CA SER A 44 -23.55 -4.90 3.89
C SER A 44 -22.19 -4.21 3.91
N GLU A 45 -21.51 -4.25 2.75
CA GLU A 45 -20.30 -3.47 2.48
C GLU A 45 -20.54 -1.95 2.37
N LYS A 46 -21.81 -1.51 2.37
CA LYS A 46 -22.15 -0.09 2.32
C LYS A 46 -21.85 0.56 3.67
N LEU A 47 -20.95 1.54 3.67
CA LEU A 47 -20.64 2.35 4.84
C LEU A 47 -21.82 3.27 5.22
N PRO A 48 -22.01 3.58 6.52
CA PRO A 48 -22.97 4.58 6.95
C PRO A 48 -22.69 5.95 6.31
N SER A 49 -23.74 6.79 6.19
CA SER A 49 -23.59 8.13 5.62
C SER A 49 -22.54 8.95 6.37
N GLY A 50 -21.61 9.56 5.62
CA GLY A 50 -20.51 10.35 6.18
C GLY A 50 -19.31 9.55 6.67
N TRP A 51 -19.37 8.22 6.63
CA TRP A 51 -18.23 7.36 6.99
C TRP A 51 -17.39 7.11 5.75
N GLN A 52 -16.08 7.21 5.91
CA GLN A 52 -15.10 6.84 4.90
C GLN A 52 -14.14 5.84 5.53
N GLU A 53 -13.72 4.86 4.74
CA GLU A 53 -12.67 3.95 5.19
C GLU A 53 -11.35 4.70 5.28
N GLN A 54 -10.71 4.61 6.43
CA GLN A 54 -9.36 5.10 6.61
C GLN A 54 -8.41 4.05 6.06
N GLY A 55 -7.61 4.43 5.05
CA GLY A 55 -6.50 3.60 4.58
C GLY A 55 -5.46 3.39 5.68
N VAL A 56 -4.56 2.42 5.48
CA VAL A 56 -3.45 2.22 6.41
C VAL A 56 -2.50 3.42 6.29
N ASP A 57 -2.48 4.27 7.30
CA ASP A 57 -1.51 5.35 7.43
C ASP A 57 -0.24 4.76 8.04
N THR A 58 0.76 4.53 7.20
CA THR A 58 2.06 4.04 7.64
C THR A 58 3.14 5.02 7.25
N PRO A 59 4.22 5.13 8.04
CA PRO A 59 5.33 5.98 7.69
C PRO A 59 5.95 5.61 6.33
N ALA A 60 6.39 6.61 5.56
CA ALA A 60 6.96 6.41 4.22
C ALA A 60 8.21 5.48 4.20
N TRP A 61 8.93 5.36 5.32
CA TRP A 61 10.09 4.49 5.43
C TRP A 61 9.75 2.99 5.58
N TRP A 62 8.47 2.63 5.73
CA TRP A 62 8.01 1.23 5.61
C TRP A 62 7.87 0.77 4.17
N ASP A 63 7.79 1.69 3.22
CA ASP A 63 7.88 1.33 1.81
C ASP A 63 9.34 1.15 1.45
N GLU A 64 9.62 0.07 0.74
CA GLU A 64 10.87 -0.11 0.04
C GLU A 64 10.96 1.03 -0.98
N LEU A 65 11.67 2.10 -0.60
CA LEU A 65 12.01 3.18 -1.50
C LEU A 65 12.67 2.53 -2.70
N GLU A 66 12.07 2.69 -3.87
CA GLU A 66 12.73 2.32 -5.10
C GLU A 66 14.08 3.03 -5.11
N VAL A 67 15.15 2.26 -4.94
CA VAL A 67 16.45 2.71 -5.38
C VAL A 67 16.33 2.67 -6.89
N THR A 68 15.80 3.75 -7.46
CA THR A 68 15.95 4.02 -8.88
C THR A 68 17.45 4.13 -9.08
N THR A 69 18.06 3.01 -9.45
CA THR A 69 19.41 3.00 -10.00
C THR A 69 19.26 3.66 -11.35
N GLN A 70 19.28 5.00 -11.36
CA GLN A 70 19.69 5.72 -12.55
C GLN A 70 21.03 5.09 -12.95
N PRO A 71 21.16 4.58 -14.18
CA PRO A 71 22.47 4.21 -14.70
C PRO A 71 23.32 5.45 -14.54
N ALA A 72 24.31 5.38 -13.65
CA ALA A 72 25.33 6.40 -13.56
C ALA A 72 26.01 6.41 -14.93
N GLU A 73 25.62 7.34 -15.80
CA GLU A 73 26.43 7.72 -16.94
C GLU A 73 27.82 8.01 -16.38
N GLY A 74 28.78 7.22 -16.85
CA GLY A 74 30.12 7.16 -16.29
C GLY A 74 30.76 8.53 -16.21
N SER A 75 30.73 9.13 -15.02
CA SER A 75 31.69 10.16 -14.65
C SER A 75 32.89 9.43 -14.05
N GLU A 76 33.92 9.24 -14.88
CA GLU A 76 35.24 8.80 -14.45
C GLU A 76 35.66 9.54 -13.18
N ALA A 77 35.94 8.76 -12.14
CA ALA A 77 36.44 9.25 -10.88
C ALA A 77 37.82 9.88 -11.07
N SER A 78 37.89 11.22 -11.06
CA SER A 78 39.15 11.91 -10.79
C SER A 78 39.37 11.89 -9.28
N LEU A 79 40.18 10.93 -8.84
CA LEU A 79 40.77 10.91 -7.50
C LEU A 79 41.51 12.23 -7.26
N ARG A 80 40.95 13.10 -6.42
CA ARG A 80 41.67 14.24 -5.85
C ARG A 80 41.81 14.06 -4.34
N THR A 81 43.05 14.25 -3.93
CA THR A 81 43.67 13.98 -2.64
C THR A 81 42.96 14.62 -1.45
N ALA A 82 43.08 13.91 -0.32
CA ALA A 82 42.60 14.21 1.01
C ALA A 82 42.80 15.64 1.51
N VAL A 83 41.80 16.13 2.25
CA VAL A 83 41.95 17.12 3.31
C VAL A 83 41.25 16.55 4.54
N THR A 84 42.01 16.33 5.61
CA THR A 84 41.52 15.89 6.92
C THR A 84 40.85 17.05 7.65
N PRO A 85 39.62 16.89 8.20
CA PRO A 85 39.11 17.81 9.21
C PRO A 85 39.29 17.23 10.63
N GLU A 86 39.79 18.08 11.52
CA GLU A 86 39.87 17.92 12.98
C GLU A 86 38.49 17.64 13.62
N PRO A 87 38.44 17.01 14.81
CA PRO A 87 37.20 16.51 15.42
C PRO A 87 36.36 17.64 16.03
N GLY A 88 35.29 18.05 15.35
CA GLY A 88 34.34 19.07 15.81
C GLY A 88 32.91 18.54 15.94
N HIS A 89 32.45 18.40 17.20
CA HIS A 89 31.06 18.39 17.69
C HIS A 89 30.00 17.47 17.04
N LEU A 90 29.68 16.38 17.76
CA LEU A 90 28.65 15.36 17.47
C LEU A 90 27.18 15.83 17.43
N PHE A 91 26.89 17.13 17.50
CA PHE A 91 25.51 17.65 17.49
C PHE A 91 25.39 19.03 16.83
N ALA A 92 25.88 19.17 15.59
CA ALA A 92 25.51 20.29 14.75
C ALA A 92 24.10 20.06 14.18
N ARG A 93 23.15 20.84 14.69
CA ARG A 93 21.73 20.77 14.34
C ARG A 93 21.52 21.40 12.96
N GLU A 94 21.44 20.59 11.92
CA GLU A 94 21.05 21.05 10.59
C GLU A 94 19.58 21.49 10.61
N GLU A 95 19.35 22.76 10.27
CA GLU A 95 18.03 23.29 10.03
C GLU A 95 17.45 22.63 8.79
N PHE A 96 16.45 21.77 8.99
CA PHE A 96 15.64 21.18 7.93
C PHE A 96 15.05 22.29 7.06
N ARG A 97 15.66 22.52 5.89
CA ARG A 97 15.08 23.36 4.83
C ARG A 97 13.89 22.60 4.24
N ARG A 98 12.71 22.82 4.83
CA ARG A 98 11.43 22.38 4.29
C ARG A 98 11.15 23.17 3.02
N GLY A 99 11.38 22.54 1.88
CA GLY A 99 11.15 23.15 0.58
C GLY A 99 11.57 22.23 -0.55
N ALA A 100 11.06 21.00 -0.57
CA ALA A 100 10.96 20.27 -1.82
C ALA A 100 9.60 20.67 -2.42
N GLU A 101 9.64 21.58 -3.38
CA GLU A 101 8.52 21.77 -4.30
C GLU A 101 8.28 20.44 -5.01
N VAL A 102 7.12 19.84 -4.74
CA VAL A 102 6.60 18.74 -5.54
C VAL A 102 6.33 19.33 -6.93
N PRO A 103 6.92 18.80 -8.02
CA PRO A 103 6.50 19.21 -9.35
C PRO A 103 5.02 18.84 -9.50
N ALA A 104 4.16 19.84 -9.49
CA ALA A 104 2.78 19.71 -9.91
C ALA A 104 2.78 19.51 -11.43
N GLY A 105 2.87 18.25 -11.85
CA GLY A 105 2.98 17.91 -13.27
C GLY A 105 3.18 16.41 -13.49
N GLY A 106 2.32 15.59 -12.90
CA GLY A 106 2.17 14.20 -13.31
C GLY A 106 0.79 14.04 -13.91
N GLU A 107 0.72 13.84 -15.23
CA GLU A 107 -0.45 13.21 -15.84
C GLU A 107 -0.78 11.95 -15.03
N GLY A 108 -2.07 11.74 -14.72
CA GLY A 108 -2.49 10.55 -13.98
C GLY A 108 -1.94 9.27 -14.62
N PRO A 109 -1.78 8.17 -13.86
CA PRO A 109 -1.18 6.95 -14.37
C PRO A 109 -1.85 6.55 -15.69
N VAL A 110 -1.07 6.59 -16.77
CA VAL A 110 -1.56 6.28 -18.11
C VAL A 110 -1.81 4.78 -18.15
N THR A 111 -3.07 4.38 -18.31
CA THR A 111 -3.41 2.97 -18.46
C THR A 111 -2.69 2.40 -19.69
N PRO A 112 -1.89 1.33 -19.55
CA PRO A 112 -1.18 0.74 -20.66
C PRO A 112 -2.16 0.26 -21.75
N GLU A 113 -1.77 0.42 -23.01
CA GLU A 113 -2.58 0.02 -24.18
C GLU A 113 -3.03 -1.46 -24.12
N TRP A 114 -2.17 -2.34 -23.61
CA TRP A 114 -2.50 -3.76 -23.48
C TRP A 114 -3.62 -4.03 -22.47
N VAL A 115 -3.76 -3.20 -21.43
CA VAL A 115 -4.85 -3.29 -20.45
C VAL A 115 -6.16 -2.87 -21.08
N VAL A 116 -6.12 -1.82 -21.92
CA VAL A 116 -7.29 -1.37 -22.70
C VAL A 116 -7.73 -2.48 -23.67
N GLN A 117 -6.79 -3.09 -24.38
CA GLN A 117 -7.06 -4.21 -25.29
C GLN A 117 -7.60 -5.44 -24.56
N LEU A 118 -7.09 -5.75 -23.37
CA LEU A 118 -7.60 -6.83 -22.52
C LEU A 118 -9.08 -6.64 -22.19
N LEU A 119 -9.46 -5.46 -21.68
CA LEU A 119 -10.83 -5.16 -21.30
C LEU A 119 -11.80 -5.16 -22.50
N ALA A 120 -11.29 -4.84 -23.70
CA ALA A 120 -12.05 -4.88 -24.94
C ALA A 120 -12.05 -6.26 -25.62
N SER A 121 -11.29 -7.24 -25.11
CA SER A 121 -11.10 -8.53 -25.78
C SER A 121 -12.37 -9.41 -25.73
N PRO A 122 -12.68 -10.16 -26.81
CA PRO A 122 -13.79 -11.10 -26.81
C PRO A 122 -13.66 -12.16 -25.70
N VAL A 123 -12.44 -12.65 -25.47
CA VAL A 123 -12.15 -13.64 -24.41
C VAL A 123 -12.51 -13.08 -23.04
N PHE A 124 -12.17 -11.82 -22.73
CA PHE A 124 -12.57 -11.19 -21.47
C PHE A 124 -14.08 -11.05 -21.33
N ALA A 125 -14.79 -10.68 -22.40
CA ALA A 125 -16.24 -10.60 -22.41
C ALA A 125 -16.92 -11.97 -22.14
N GLU A 126 -16.34 -13.06 -22.63
CA GLU A 126 -16.79 -14.44 -22.36
C GLU A 126 -16.44 -14.91 -20.95
N GLN A 127 -15.28 -14.53 -20.41
CA GLN A 127 -14.85 -14.89 -19.05
C GLN A 127 -15.63 -14.15 -17.96
N ARG A 128 -16.01 -12.89 -18.19
CA ARG A 128 -16.71 -12.03 -17.24
C ARG A 128 -17.96 -12.69 -16.59
N PRO A 129 -18.90 -13.30 -17.33
CA PRO A 129 -20.04 -14.00 -16.74
C PRO A 129 -19.67 -15.32 -16.04
N LEU A 130 -18.61 -16.02 -16.48
CA LEU A 130 -18.14 -17.28 -15.89
C LEU A 130 -17.50 -17.07 -14.51
N ALA A 131 -16.86 -15.92 -14.30
CA ALA A 131 -16.34 -15.48 -13.00
C ALA A 131 -17.44 -15.14 -11.98
N GLY A 132 -18.72 -15.30 -12.32
CA GLY A 132 -19.87 -15.07 -11.45
C GLY A 132 -20.16 -13.59 -11.21
N ARG A 133 -20.93 -13.27 -10.15
CA ARG A 133 -21.18 -11.88 -9.71
C ARG A 133 -19.93 -11.28 -9.04
N SER A 134 -18.81 -11.28 -9.75
CA SER A 134 -17.58 -10.68 -9.28
C SER A 134 -17.77 -9.18 -9.18
N SER A 135 -17.54 -8.61 -7.99
CA SER A 135 -17.79 -7.19 -7.70
C SER A 135 -16.66 -6.26 -8.17
N VAL A 136 -15.66 -6.79 -8.86
CA VAL A 136 -14.48 -6.03 -9.29
C VAL A 136 -14.85 -5.23 -10.52
N SER A 137 -14.86 -3.90 -10.44
CA SER A 137 -15.13 -3.04 -11.59
C SER A 137 -13.96 -3.07 -12.58
N ASP A 138 -14.22 -2.70 -13.84
CA ASP A 138 -13.20 -2.71 -14.89
C ASP A 138 -12.12 -1.66 -14.60
N GLU A 139 -12.50 -0.53 -13.97
CA GLU A 139 -11.56 0.50 -13.51
C GLU A 139 -10.65 -0.02 -12.40
N GLN A 140 -11.20 -0.78 -11.45
CA GLN A 140 -10.41 -1.37 -10.37
C GLN A 140 -9.44 -2.43 -10.90
N LEU A 141 -9.88 -3.24 -11.87
CA LEU A 141 -9.03 -4.22 -12.53
C LEU A 141 -7.90 -3.54 -13.32
N ALA A 142 -8.23 -2.53 -14.13
CA ALA A 142 -7.25 -1.78 -14.91
C ALA A 142 -6.18 -1.18 -13.99
N ARG A 143 -6.60 -0.52 -12.91
CA ARG A 143 -5.68 0.12 -11.96
C ARG A 143 -4.75 -0.90 -11.29
N LEU A 144 -5.27 -2.07 -10.91
CA LEU A 144 -4.48 -3.14 -10.31
C LEU A 144 -3.43 -3.68 -11.30
N LEU A 145 -3.82 -3.92 -12.55
CA LEU A 145 -2.92 -4.44 -13.59
C LEU A 145 -1.83 -3.43 -13.95
N THR A 146 -2.18 -2.15 -14.09
CA THR A 146 -1.21 -1.07 -14.33
C THR A 146 -0.15 -1.02 -13.22
N LEU A 147 -0.57 -1.04 -11.94
CA LEU A 147 0.35 -0.98 -10.81
C LEU A 147 1.32 -2.17 -10.74
N LEU A 148 0.84 -3.37 -11.11
CA LEU A 148 1.70 -4.55 -11.17
C LEU A 148 2.66 -4.48 -12.36
N ASP A 149 2.21 -4.03 -13.52
CA ASP A 149 3.04 -3.87 -14.74
C ASP A 149 4.17 -2.85 -14.52
N GLU A 150 3.87 -1.71 -13.89
CA GLU A 150 4.86 -0.68 -13.52
C GLU A 150 6.01 -1.23 -12.66
N ARG A 151 5.75 -2.28 -11.87
CA ARG A 151 6.73 -2.92 -10.99
C ARG A 151 7.27 -4.25 -11.54
N GLY A 152 7.18 -4.47 -12.85
CA GLY A 152 7.70 -5.67 -13.50
C GLY A 152 6.96 -6.96 -13.09
N GLY A 153 5.72 -6.83 -12.63
CA GLY A 153 4.84 -7.95 -12.28
C GLY A 153 5.00 -8.46 -10.85
N LYS A 154 5.80 -7.85 -9.97
CA LYS A 154 5.94 -8.31 -8.58
C LYS A 154 5.82 -7.18 -7.56
N MET A 155 4.97 -7.38 -6.54
CA MET A 155 4.70 -6.37 -5.51
C MET A 155 4.28 -7.03 -4.20
N THR A 156 4.59 -6.41 -3.04
CA THR A 156 4.03 -6.88 -1.76
C THR A 156 2.52 -6.61 -1.71
N THR A 157 1.77 -7.47 -1.03
CA THR A 157 0.31 -7.30 -0.86
C THR A 157 0.00 -5.99 -0.15
N VAL A 158 0.83 -5.60 0.83
CA VAL A 158 0.73 -4.33 1.56
C VAL A 158 0.87 -3.13 0.63
N ALA A 159 1.91 -3.11 -0.20
CA ALA A 159 2.15 -2.00 -1.13
C ALA A 159 1.02 -1.91 -2.15
N LEU A 160 0.55 -3.04 -2.68
CA LEU A 160 -0.55 -3.08 -3.63
C LEU A 160 -1.86 -2.56 -3.01
N ALA A 161 -2.15 -2.96 -1.76
CA ALA A 161 -3.31 -2.47 -1.00
C ALA A 161 -3.27 -0.94 -0.86
N ARG A 162 -2.11 -0.40 -0.47
CA ARG A 162 -1.91 1.04 -0.30
C ARG A 162 -2.08 1.80 -1.61
N ALA A 163 -1.45 1.34 -2.68
CA ALA A 163 -1.54 1.96 -4.00
C ALA A 163 -2.99 1.97 -4.52
N LEU A 164 -3.74 0.90 -4.24
CA LEU A 164 -5.18 0.80 -4.56
C LEU A 164 -6.09 1.54 -3.57
N SER A 165 -5.57 2.03 -2.45
CA SER A 165 -6.34 2.62 -1.34
C SER A 165 -7.40 1.65 -0.78
N VAL A 166 -7.05 0.37 -0.73
CA VAL A 166 -7.89 -0.73 -0.20
C VAL A 166 -7.24 -1.25 1.09
N GLN A 167 -8.04 -1.65 2.07
CA GLN A 167 -7.52 -2.32 3.27
C GLN A 167 -6.89 -3.67 2.90
N GLU A 168 -5.70 -3.96 3.44
CA GLU A 168 -4.95 -5.20 3.14
C GLU A 168 -5.78 -6.47 3.38
N VAL A 169 -6.62 -6.49 4.43
CA VAL A 169 -7.51 -7.63 4.73
C VAL A 169 -8.44 -8.00 3.57
N ARG A 170 -8.86 -7.02 2.75
CA ARG A 170 -9.73 -7.24 1.59
C ARG A 170 -8.96 -7.66 0.35
N MET A 171 -7.62 -7.49 0.33
CA MET A 171 -6.79 -7.83 -0.83
C MET A 171 -6.84 -9.30 -1.16
N ARG A 172 -6.85 -10.19 -0.16
CA ARG A 172 -6.93 -11.64 -0.41
C ARG A 172 -8.17 -12.00 -1.23
N GLY A 173 -9.34 -11.49 -0.83
CA GLY A 173 -10.59 -11.73 -1.55
C GLY A 173 -10.64 -11.07 -2.92
N LEU A 174 -10.07 -9.87 -3.05
CA LEU A 174 -9.93 -9.17 -4.33
C LEU A 174 -9.05 -9.96 -5.32
N LEU A 175 -7.90 -10.43 -4.88
CA LEU A 175 -6.96 -11.19 -5.73
C LEU A 175 -7.58 -12.50 -6.21
N VAL A 176 -8.34 -13.21 -5.37
CA VAL A 176 -9.09 -14.41 -5.78
C VAL A 176 -10.11 -14.07 -6.87
N LYS A 177 -10.86 -12.97 -6.72
CA LYS A 177 -11.83 -12.52 -7.72
C LYS A 177 -11.16 -12.12 -9.04
N VAL A 178 -9.99 -11.49 -8.98
CA VAL A 178 -9.20 -11.12 -10.16
C VAL A 178 -8.63 -12.36 -10.84
N GLN A 179 -8.11 -13.33 -10.09
CA GLN A 179 -7.68 -14.62 -10.62
C GLN A 179 -8.83 -15.35 -11.32
N GLN A 180 -10.04 -15.37 -10.74
CA GLN A 180 -11.21 -15.98 -11.38
C GLN A 180 -11.60 -15.31 -12.70
N LEU A 181 -11.27 -14.03 -12.87
CA LEU A 181 -11.59 -13.27 -14.06
C LEU A 181 -10.53 -13.42 -15.17
N LEU A 182 -9.27 -13.58 -14.77
CA LEU A 182 -8.13 -13.60 -15.70
C LEU A 182 -7.61 -15.01 -16.01
N ASN A 183 -7.87 -16.00 -15.16
CA ASN A 183 -7.37 -17.36 -15.38
C ASN A 183 -8.21 -18.07 -16.43
N VAL A 184 -7.63 -18.23 -17.62
CA VAL A 184 -8.22 -19.03 -18.71
C VAL A 184 -7.61 -20.44 -18.67
N ASP A 185 -8.45 -21.47 -18.89
CA ASP A 185 -8.05 -22.88 -18.98
C ASP A 185 -7.25 -23.44 -17.79
N GLY A 186 -7.44 -22.86 -16.60
CA GLY A 186 -6.84 -23.33 -15.35
C GLY A 186 -5.40 -22.86 -15.11
N TYR A 187 -4.83 -22.03 -15.99
CA TYR A 187 -3.50 -21.47 -15.81
C TYR A 187 -3.57 -20.13 -15.06
N SER A 188 -2.84 -20.04 -13.94
CA SER A 188 -2.85 -18.84 -13.10
C SER A 188 -1.90 -17.77 -13.64
N VAL A 189 -2.45 -16.65 -14.13
CA VAL A 189 -1.65 -15.48 -14.55
C VAL A 189 -1.16 -14.65 -13.38
N MET A 190 -1.77 -14.83 -12.21
CA MET A 190 -1.44 -14.14 -10.98
C MET A 190 -1.31 -15.14 -9.83
N ILE A 191 -0.24 -15.04 -9.04
CA ILE A 191 0.04 -15.92 -7.91
C ILE A 191 0.31 -15.05 -6.69
N ARG A 192 -0.22 -15.46 -5.52
CA ARG A 192 0.14 -14.86 -4.24
C ARG A 192 0.98 -15.85 -3.46
N ASP A 193 2.18 -15.44 -3.07
CA ASP A 193 3.02 -16.17 -2.13
C ASP A 193 2.62 -15.76 -0.71
N GLU A 194 2.07 -16.70 0.06
CA GLU A 194 1.66 -16.45 1.45
C GLU A 194 2.85 -16.26 2.40
N VAL A 195 4.00 -16.86 2.11
CA VAL A 195 5.20 -16.81 2.97
C VAL A 195 5.86 -15.45 2.84
N SER A 196 6.07 -14.97 1.61
CA SER A 196 6.66 -13.64 1.37
C SER A 196 5.64 -12.49 1.35
N ASN A 197 4.34 -12.80 1.43
CA ASN A 197 3.24 -11.85 1.27
C ASN A 197 3.32 -11.04 -0.04
N THR A 198 3.83 -11.65 -1.12
CA THR A 198 3.98 -11.01 -2.44
C THR A 198 2.94 -11.50 -3.44
N VAL A 199 2.62 -10.64 -4.39
CA VAL A 199 1.81 -10.92 -5.57
C VAL A 199 2.73 -10.89 -6.77
N GLU A 200 2.67 -11.94 -7.57
CA GLU A 200 3.35 -12.08 -8.85
C GLU A 200 2.33 -12.13 -9.98
N PHE A 201 2.61 -11.43 -11.07
CA PHE A 201 1.78 -11.29 -12.25
C PHE A 201 2.62 -11.55 -13.49
N ASN A 202 2.17 -12.51 -14.31
CA ASN A 202 2.82 -12.85 -15.56
C ASN A 202 2.05 -12.22 -16.73
N ARG A 203 2.49 -11.03 -17.13
CA ARG A 203 1.93 -10.31 -18.28
C ARG A 203 2.01 -11.11 -19.58
N GLU A 204 3.13 -11.74 -19.85
CA GLU A 204 3.33 -12.47 -21.11
C GLU A 204 2.35 -13.64 -21.24
N LEU A 205 2.15 -14.39 -20.16
CA LEU A 205 1.16 -15.46 -20.12
C LEU A 205 -0.25 -14.93 -20.34
N LEU A 206 -0.61 -13.82 -19.69
CA LEU A 206 -1.91 -13.18 -19.88
C LEU A 206 -2.11 -12.77 -21.35
N LEU A 207 -1.14 -12.10 -21.97
CA LEU A 207 -1.27 -11.68 -23.37
C LEU A 207 -1.44 -12.87 -24.32
N ARG A 208 -0.78 -14.00 -24.05
CA ARG A 208 -0.98 -15.25 -24.82
C ARG A 208 -2.39 -15.80 -24.67
N GLN A 209 -2.91 -15.85 -23.44
CA GLN A 209 -4.23 -16.43 -23.16
C GLN A 209 -5.40 -15.63 -23.74
N PHE A 210 -5.20 -14.32 -23.90
CA PHE A 210 -6.21 -13.42 -24.45
C PHE A 210 -5.98 -13.10 -25.94
N ASP A 211 -5.08 -13.81 -26.61
CA ASP A 211 -4.71 -13.60 -28.03
C ASP A 211 -4.29 -12.14 -28.33
N LEU A 212 -3.62 -11.49 -27.39
CA LEU A 212 -3.17 -10.09 -27.48
C LEU A 212 -1.71 -9.94 -27.94
N ILE A 213 -1.02 -11.05 -28.22
CA ILE A 213 0.31 -11.00 -28.83
C ILE A 213 0.13 -10.69 -30.31
N ARG A 214 0.70 -9.57 -30.78
CA ARG A 214 0.98 -9.42 -32.21
C ARG A 214 2.03 -10.45 -32.57
N GLU A 215 1.67 -11.47 -33.33
CA GLU A 215 2.66 -12.29 -34.02
C GLU A 215 3.57 -11.37 -34.86
N PRO A 216 4.90 -11.58 -34.83
CA PRO A 216 5.84 -10.79 -35.60
C PRO A 216 5.69 -10.95 -37.12
#